data_AF-A0A6N9V833-F1
#
_entry.id   AF-A0A6N9V833-F1
#
_cell.length_a   1.000
_cell.length_b   1.000
_cell.length_c   1.000
_cell.angle_alpha   90.00
_cell.angle_beta   90.00
_cell.angle_gamma   90.00
#
_symmetry.space_group_name_H-M   'P 1'
#
loop_
_entity.id
_entity.type
_entity.pdbx_description
1 polymer ?
#
loop_
_entity_poly.entity_id
_entity_poly.type
_entity_poly.pdbx_seq_one_letter_code
_entity_poly.pdbx_strand_id
1 'polypeptide(L)'
;SAMLGKLKEAEKEIERFRAEKVLQAAAGLAAGAQDVRGTALVTGRVPDGTGADDLRKLVLDVRGRIPSDRPAVVALFTVAGDRPLTVVATNEAARER
;
A
#
# COMPACT_ATOMS: atom_id res chain seq x y z
N SER A 1 -19.72 -31.72 0.42
CA SER A 1 -20.07 -30.38 -0.08
C SER A 1 -20.05 -29.26 0.97
N ALA A 2 -20.44 -29.49 2.24
CA ALA A 2 -20.36 -28.44 3.27
C ALA A 2 -18.93 -28.00 3.65
N MET A 3 -17.94 -28.90 3.57
CA MET A 3 -16.54 -28.57 3.89
C MET A 3 -15.85 -27.69 2.84
N LEU A 4 -16.14 -27.90 1.54
CA LEU A 4 -15.64 -27.05 0.47
C LEU A 4 -16.18 -25.61 0.58
N GLY A 5 -17.46 -25.46 0.94
CA GLY A 5 -18.05 -24.14 1.21
C GLY A 5 -17.38 -23.44 2.40
N LYS A 6 -17.16 -24.16 3.50
CA LYS A 6 -16.46 -23.62 4.67
C LYS A 6 -15.01 -23.24 4.36
N LEU A 7 -14.31 -24.03 3.56
CA LEU A 7 -12.94 -23.73 3.13
C LEU A 7 -12.91 -22.44 2.31
N LYS A 8 -13.79 -22.30 1.33
CA LYS A 8 -13.88 -21.11 0.49
C LYS A 8 -14.22 -19.84 1.28
N GLU A 9 -15.11 -19.93 2.26
CA GLU A 9 -15.42 -18.78 3.13
C GLU A 9 -14.25 -18.44 4.06
N ALA A 10 -13.55 -19.43 4.60
CA ALA A 10 -12.34 -19.20 5.39
C ALA A 10 -11.23 -18.54 4.56
N GLU A 11 -11.03 -18.96 3.31
CA GLU A 11 -10.08 -18.34 2.37
C GLU A 11 -10.41 -16.85 2.14
N LYS A 12 -11.68 -16.53 1.90
CA LYS A 12 -12.14 -15.13 1.74
C LYS A 12 -11.95 -14.30 3.01
N GLU A 13 -12.26 -14.85 4.18
CA GLU A 13 -12.05 -14.13 5.45
C GLU A 13 -10.58 -13.84 5.70
N ILE A 14 -9.69 -14.79 5.36
CA ILE A 14 -8.24 -14.59 5.44
C ILE A 14 -7.79 -13.49 4.48
N GLU A 15 -8.28 -13.47 3.24
CA GLU A 15 -8.01 -12.40 2.28
C GLU A 15 -8.45 -11.03 2.81
N ARG A 16 -9.66 -10.94 3.37
CA ARG A 16 -10.18 -9.71 3.99
C ARG A 16 -9.28 -9.22 5.12
N PHE A 17 -8.90 -10.10 6.05
CA PHE A 17 -8.03 -9.72 7.17
C PHE A 17 -6.64 -9.28 6.73
N ARG A 18 -6.10 -9.88 5.65
CA ARG A 18 -4.83 -9.43 5.07
C ARG A 18 -4.97 -8.01 4.51
N ALA A 19 -6.04 -7.71 3.78
CA ALA A 19 -6.29 -6.38 3.25
C ALA A 19 -6.41 -5.33 4.38
N GLU A 20 -7.16 -5.64 5.45
CA GLU A 20 -7.28 -4.75 6.61
C GLU A 20 -5.93 -4.47 7.28
N LYS A 21 -5.09 -5.50 7.50
CA LYS A 21 -3.75 -5.32 8.09
C LYS A 21 -2.85 -4.44 7.21
N VAL A 22 -2.92 -4.60 5.89
CA VAL A 22 -2.15 -3.78 4.94
C VAL A 22 -2.56 -2.31 5.06
N LEU A 23 -3.87 -2.01 5.17
CA LEU A 23 -4.36 -0.65 5.35
C LEU A 23 -3.99 -0.06 6.72
N GLN A 24 -3.96 -0.86 7.79
CA GLN A 24 -3.48 -0.40 9.10
C GLN A 24 -2.00 0.03 9.09
N ALA A 25 -1.21 -0.48 8.14
CA ALA A 25 0.20 -0.09 8.00
C ALA A 25 0.38 1.34 7.44
N ALA A 26 -0.66 1.95 6.85
CA ALA A 26 -0.56 3.23 6.17
C ALA A 26 -0.03 4.37 7.07
N ALA A 27 -0.51 4.43 8.31
CA ALA A 27 -0.07 5.43 9.28
C ALA A 27 1.43 5.31 9.59
N GLY A 28 1.92 4.08 9.82
CA GLY A 28 3.33 3.82 10.09
C GLY A 28 4.22 4.11 8.89
N LEU A 29 3.78 3.76 7.68
CA LEU A 29 4.49 4.05 6.43
C LEU A 29 4.61 5.56 6.18
N ALA A 30 3.53 6.31 6.41
CA ALA A 30 3.55 7.77 6.27
C ALA A 30 4.46 8.43 7.32
N ALA A 31 4.42 7.95 8.56
CA ALA A 31 5.29 8.44 9.64
C ALA A 31 6.79 8.15 9.37
N GLY A 32 7.09 7.05 8.68
CA GLY A 32 8.44 6.66 8.27
C GLY A 32 8.96 7.34 7.02
N ALA A 33 8.27 8.35 6.48
CA ALA A 33 8.70 9.06 5.28
C ALA A 33 10.09 9.67 5.45
N GLN A 34 11.01 9.32 4.55
CA GLN A 34 12.34 9.89 4.50
C GLN A 34 12.29 11.26 3.81
N ASP A 35 13.02 12.24 4.34
CA ASP A 35 13.18 13.51 3.63
C ASP A 35 14.32 13.40 2.60
N VAL A 36 13.97 13.60 1.33
CA VAL A 36 14.92 13.65 0.22
C VAL A 36 14.79 15.00 -0.47
N ARG A 37 15.70 15.92 -0.14
CA ARG A 37 15.72 17.29 -0.68
C ARG A 37 14.37 18.01 -0.50
N GLY A 38 13.73 17.85 0.67
CA GLY A 38 12.43 18.44 0.98
C GLY A 38 11.24 17.71 0.36
N THR A 39 11.42 16.51 -0.19
CA THR A 39 10.34 15.60 -0.61
C THR A 39 10.19 14.50 0.43
N ALA A 40 8.98 14.27 0.92
CA ALA A 40 8.64 13.09 1.70
C ALA A 40 8.62 11.85 0.78
N LEU A 41 9.68 11.05 0.84
CA LEU A 41 9.79 9.78 0.13
C LEU A 41 9.35 8.64 1.05
N VAL A 42 8.31 7.93 0.65
CA VAL A 42 7.94 6.65 1.28
C VAL A 42 8.22 5.55 0.29
N THR A 43 9.07 4.60 0.69
CA THR A 43 9.28 3.37 -0.06
C THR A 43 9.16 2.16 0.87
N GLY A 44 8.70 1.03 0.35
CA GLY A 44 8.58 -0.17 1.16
C GLY A 44 8.04 -1.35 0.39
N ARG A 45 8.37 -2.55 0.87
CA ARG A 45 7.76 -3.80 0.41
C ARG A 45 6.63 -4.17 1.36
N VAL A 46 5.45 -4.44 0.80
CA VAL A 46 4.31 -5.00 1.54
C VAL A 46 4.32 -6.53 1.41
N PRO A 47 3.51 -7.26 2.19
CA PRO A 47 3.47 -8.72 2.09
C PRO A 47 3.24 -9.21 0.67
N ASP A 48 3.92 -10.30 0.30
CA ASP A 48 3.70 -10.97 -0.97
C ASP A 48 2.26 -11.50 -1.06
N GLY A 49 1.73 -11.54 -2.27
CA GLY A 49 0.33 -11.83 -2.54
C GLY A 49 -0.62 -10.65 -2.34
N THR A 50 -0.11 -9.45 -1.98
CA THR A 50 -0.95 -8.25 -1.98
C THR A 50 -1.40 -7.94 -3.40
N GLY A 51 -2.71 -7.90 -3.63
CA GLY A 51 -3.28 -7.62 -4.94
C GLY A 51 -3.01 -6.18 -5.41
N ALA A 52 -3.09 -5.96 -6.72
CA ALA A 52 -2.87 -4.64 -7.33
C ALA A 52 -3.78 -3.55 -6.75
N ASP A 53 -5.05 -3.88 -6.48
CA ASP A 53 -6.03 -2.93 -5.97
C ASP A 53 -5.77 -2.53 -4.52
N ASP A 54 -5.39 -3.49 -3.67
CA ASP A 54 -5.06 -3.20 -2.28
C ASP A 54 -3.73 -2.44 -2.15
N LEU A 55 -2.74 -2.79 -2.98
CA LEU A 55 -1.51 -1.99 -3.06
C LEU A 55 -1.80 -0.56 -3.50
N ARG A 56 -2.68 -0.38 -4.50
CA ARG A 56 -3.09 0.97 -4.94
C ARG A 56 -3.79 1.74 -3.83
N LYS A 57 -4.74 1.12 -3.12
CA LYS A 57 -5.43 1.76 -1.98
C LYS A 57 -4.43 2.20 -0.92
N LEU A 58 -3.48 1.33 -0.54
CA LEU A 58 -2.47 1.65 0.46
C LEU A 58 -1.57 2.81 0.01
N VAL A 59 -1.06 2.78 -1.23
CA VAL A 59 -0.23 3.88 -1.75
C VAL A 59 -0.98 5.22 -1.70
N LEU A 60 -2.26 5.23 -2.07
CA LEU A 60 -3.09 6.43 -2.06
C LEU A 60 -3.39 6.91 -0.62
N ASP A 61 -3.63 6.01 0.33
CA ASP A 61 -3.81 6.34 1.75
C ASP A 61 -2.53 6.93 2.36
N VAL A 62 -1.39 6.27 2.17
CA VAL A 62 -0.08 6.76 2.62
C VAL A 62 0.21 8.16 2.05
N ARG A 63 -0.02 8.36 0.75
CA ARG A 63 0.13 9.69 0.12
C ARG A 63 -0.82 10.72 0.73
N GLY A 64 -2.07 10.35 0.98
CA GLY A 64 -3.09 11.24 1.55
C GLY A 64 -2.84 11.65 3.00
N ARG A 65 -2.00 10.90 3.73
CA ARG A 65 -1.61 11.21 5.12
C ARG A 65 -0.46 12.21 5.22
N ILE A 66 0.28 12.45 4.14
CA ILE A 66 1.34 13.45 4.11
C ILE A 66 0.70 14.82 3.85
N PRO A 67 1.04 15.89 4.62
CA PRO A 67 0.52 17.23 4.39
C PRO A 67 0.60 17.67 2.92
N SER A 68 -0.47 18.26 2.41
CA SER A 68 -0.62 18.55 0.98
C SER A 68 0.39 19.58 0.45
N ASP A 69 0.88 20.46 1.31
CA ASP A 69 1.91 21.47 1.05
C ASP A 69 3.34 20.90 1.07
N ARG A 70 3.53 19.67 1.55
CA ARG A 70 4.81 18.95 1.52
C ARG A 70 4.84 18.01 0.30
N PRO A 71 5.78 18.18 -0.65
CA PRO A 71 5.94 17.26 -1.77
C PRO A 71 6.13 15.82 -1.32
N ALA A 72 5.36 14.90 -1.89
CA ALA A 72 5.32 13.50 -1.50
C ALA A 72 5.44 12.55 -2.70
N VAL A 73 6.27 11.54 -2.56
CA VAL A 73 6.39 10.40 -3.49
C VAL A 73 6.27 9.12 -2.67
N VAL A 74 5.33 8.27 -3.05
CA VAL A 74 5.09 6.98 -2.40
C VAL A 74 5.27 5.88 -3.44
N ALA A 75 6.19 4.93 -3.20
CA ALA A 75 6.42 3.78 -4.06
C ALA A 75 6.41 2.49 -3.23
N LEU A 76 5.40 1.65 -3.41
CA LEU A 76 5.28 0.38 -2.69
C LEU A 76 5.36 -0.80 -3.64
N PHE A 77 5.91 -1.90 -3.14
CA PHE A 77 6.27 -3.08 -3.92
C PHE A 77 5.69 -4.35 -3.28
N THR A 78 5.30 -5.33 -4.11
CA THR A 78 4.89 -6.67 -3.69
C THR A 78 5.26 -7.69 -4.77
N VAL A 79 5.29 -8.98 -4.44
CA VAL A 79 5.31 -10.06 -5.43
C VAL A 79 3.94 -10.74 -5.43
N ALA A 80 3.26 -10.77 -6.56
CA ALA A 80 1.97 -11.43 -6.73
C ALA A 80 2.07 -12.50 -7.84
N GLY A 81 1.88 -13.76 -7.48
CA GLY A 81 2.01 -14.88 -8.42
C GLY A 81 3.37 -14.91 -9.12
N ASP A 82 4.45 -14.84 -8.34
CA ASP A 82 5.86 -14.78 -8.80
C ASP A 82 6.22 -13.59 -9.70
N ARG A 83 5.33 -12.61 -9.84
CA ARG A 83 5.59 -11.38 -10.61
C ARG A 83 5.72 -10.19 -9.67
N PRO A 84 6.79 -9.40 -9.78
CA PRO A 84 6.89 -8.15 -9.04
C PRO A 84 5.83 -7.17 -9.54
N LEU A 85 5.18 -6.51 -8.60
CA LEU A 85 4.18 -5.48 -8.84
C LEU A 85 4.53 -4.26 -8.00
N THR A 86 4.37 -3.08 -8.60
CA THR A 86 4.65 -1.80 -7.96
C THR A 86 3.53 -0.82 -8.24
N VAL A 87 3.24 0.04 -7.28
CA VAL A 87 2.42 1.23 -7.47
C VAL A 87 3.18 2.43 -6.94
N VAL A 88 3.20 3.50 -7.73
CA VAL A 88 3.82 4.76 -7.39
C VAL A 88 2.79 5.88 -7.47
N ALA A 89 2.76 6.77 -6.48
CA ALA A 89 1.92 7.95 -6.50
C ALA A 89 2.68 9.18 -6.02
N THR A 90 2.36 10.33 -6.63
CA THR A 90 2.85 11.65 -6.23
C THR A 90 1.67 12.54 -5.84
N ASN A 91 1.89 13.50 -4.94
CA ASN A 91 0.93 14.57 -4.67
C ASN A 91 1.16 15.78 -5.60
N GLU A 92 0.31 16.79 -5.50
CA GLU A 92 0.37 17.99 -6.36
C GLU A 92 1.65 18.79 -6.15
N ALA A 93 2.02 19.08 -4.89
CA ALA A 93 3.25 19.81 -4.58
C ALA A 93 4.52 19.12 -5.11
N ALA A 94 4.53 17.79 -5.25
CA ALA A 94 5.63 17.06 -5.91
C ALA A 94 5.62 17.16 -7.43
N ARG A 95 4.47 17.38 -8.07
CA ARG A 95 4.36 17.56 -9.53
C ARG A 95 4.66 18.99 -9.99
N GLU A 96 4.55 19.96 -9.09
CA GLU A 96 4.79 21.38 -9.36
C GLU A 96 6.27 21.80 -9.21
N ARG A 97 7.13 20.91 -8.71
CA ARG A 97 8.58 21.08 -8.67
C ARG A 97 9.21 20.70 -10.01
#